data_AF-A0A2T2V777-F1
#
_entry.id   AF-A0A2T2V777-F1
#
_cell.length_a   1.000
_cell.length_b   1.000
_cell.length_c   1.000
_cell.angle_alpha   90.00
_cell.angle_beta   90.00
_cell.angle_gamma   90.00
#
_symmetry.space_group_name_H-M   'P 1'
#
loop_
_entity.id
_entity.type
_entity.pdbx_description
1 polymer ?
#
loop_
_entity_poly.entity_id
_entity_poly.type
_entity_poly.pdbx_seq_one_letter_code
_entity_poly.pdbx_strand_id
1 'polypeptide(L)'
;MAKCEVSHRIQAKMAYRQEFTDNIASNLSLYYSGTSGRPFSYTIGGGANEDMVGDQGGAPLFYVPEDVSNLAFDPITDQDGNVLRTPEEQRADLRRFINNTESLSDSRGDYVTRNGDRTPFEGVVDLQFSVDFSGE
;
A
#
# COMPACT_ATOMS: atom_id res chain seq x y z
N MET A 1 2.42 14.35 -17.56
CA MET A 1 1.09 13.89 -18.00
C MET A 1 0.57 12.98 -16.90
N ALA A 2 -0.46 13.40 -16.14
CA ALA A 2 -0.95 12.61 -15.00
C ALA A 2 -1.60 11.32 -15.53
N LYS A 3 -1.07 10.16 -15.12
CA LYS A 3 -1.65 8.85 -15.45
C LYS A 3 -2.98 8.75 -14.72
N CYS A 4 -4.09 8.84 -15.46
CA CYS A 4 -5.42 8.62 -14.90
C CYS A 4 -5.60 7.12 -14.69
N GLU A 5 -5.43 6.66 -13.46
CA GLU A 5 -5.60 5.25 -13.11
C GLU A 5 -7.01 4.98 -12.57
N VAL A 6 -7.72 4.07 -13.22
CA VAL A 6 -9.07 3.67 -12.81
C VAL A 6 -8.95 2.65 -11.67
N SER A 7 -9.54 2.97 -10.51
CA SER A 7 -9.66 2.02 -9.41
C SER A 7 -10.62 0.88 -9.79
N HIS A 8 -10.25 -0.37 -9.53
CA HIS A 8 -11.13 -1.51 -9.73
C HIS A 8 -11.88 -1.86 -8.43
N ARG A 9 -13.17 -2.16 -8.53
CA ARG A 9 -14.00 -2.61 -7.39
C ARG A 9 -14.79 -3.85 -7.79
N ILE A 10 -14.77 -4.87 -6.94
CA ILE A 10 -15.50 -6.14 -7.11
C ILE A 10 -16.48 -6.27 -5.95
N GLN A 11 -17.75 -6.55 -6.25
CA GLN A 11 -18.78 -6.80 -5.24
C GLN A 11 -19.52 -8.08 -5.62
N ALA A 12 -19.73 -8.97 -4.64
CA ALA A 12 -20.47 -10.20 -4.82
C ALA A 12 -21.41 -10.43 -3.64
N LYS A 13 -22.61 -10.94 -3.91
CA LYS A 13 -23.59 -11.32 -2.89
C LYS A 13 -24.15 -12.69 -3.23
N MET A 14 -24.19 -13.57 -2.25
CA MET A 14 -24.87 -14.87 -2.32
C MET A 14 -25.85 -14.95 -1.16
N ALA A 15 -27.06 -15.42 -1.44
CA ALA A 15 -28.07 -15.63 -0.41
C ALA A 15 -28.72 -16.99 -0.65
N TYR A 16 -28.88 -17.74 0.43
CA TYR A 16 -29.54 -19.03 0.46
C TYR A 16 -30.58 -19.05 1.56
N ARG A 17 -31.77 -19.51 1.23
CA ARG A 17 -32.85 -19.72 2.18
C ARG A 17 -33.24 -21.19 2.14
N GLN A 18 -33.27 -21.83 3.30
CA GLN A 18 -33.78 -23.18 3.46
C GLN A 18 -34.98 -23.16 4.40
N GLU A 19 -36.10 -23.65 3.90
CA GLU A 19 -37.30 -23.87 4.70
C GLU A 19 -37.26 -25.30 5.23
N PHE A 20 -37.41 -25.45 6.54
CA PHE A 20 -37.43 -26.75 7.22
C PHE A 20 -38.87 -27.20 7.52
N THR A 21 -39.70 -26.25 7.91
CA THR A 21 -41.13 -26.40 8.19
C THR A 21 -41.83 -25.11 7.79
N ASP A 22 -43.16 -25.11 7.68
CA ASP A 22 -43.98 -23.91 7.40
C ASP A 22 -43.73 -22.75 8.40
N ASN A 23 -43.24 -23.08 9.60
CA ASN A 23 -42.98 -22.14 10.70
C ASN A 23 -41.48 -21.88 10.95
N ILE A 24 -40.57 -22.54 10.23
CA ILE A 24 -39.12 -22.44 10.47
C ILE A 24 -38.35 -22.35 9.15
N ALA A 25 -37.66 -21.23 8.96
CA ALA A 25 -36.75 -21.03 7.84
C ALA A 25 -35.38 -20.55 8.33
N SER A 26 -34.32 -20.93 7.62
CA SER A 26 -32.99 -20.36 7.81
C SER A 26 -32.59 -19.53 6.59
N ASN A 27 -31.89 -18.43 6.83
CA ASN A 27 -31.29 -17.61 5.79
C ASN A 27 -29.78 -17.52 6.06
N LEU A 28 -29.00 -17.76 5.01
CA LEU A 28 -27.56 -17.57 4.98
C LEU A 28 -27.27 -16.57 3.87
N SER A 29 -26.63 -15.46 4.20
CA SER A 29 -26.17 -14.46 3.25
C SER A 29 -24.67 -14.25 3.39
N LEU A 30 -23.98 -14.23 2.25
CA LEU A 30 -22.57 -13.91 2.14
C LEU A 30 -22.44 -12.69 1.23
N TYR A 31 -21.68 -11.71 1.67
CA TYR A 31 -21.34 -10.53 0.89
C TYR A 31 -19.83 -10.35 0.86
N TYR A 32 -19.31 -9.97 -0.29
CA TYR A 32 -17.91 -9.66 -0.51
C TYR A 32 -17.78 -8.31 -1.20
N SER A 33 -16.89 -7.47 -0.69
CA SER A 33 -16.51 -6.20 -1.32
C SER A 33 -15.01 -6.08 -1.34
N GLY A 34 -14.43 -6.01 -2.54
CA GLY A 34 -13.00 -5.79 -2.75
C GLY A 34 -12.71 -4.56 -3.59
N THR A 35 -11.63 -3.85 -3.28
CA THR A 35 -11.19 -2.64 -3.98
C THR A 35 -9.69 -2.66 -4.23
N SER A 36 -9.27 -2.11 -5.36
CA SER A 36 -7.87 -1.75 -5.59
C SER A 36 -7.36 -0.90 -4.44
N GLY A 37 -6.12 -1.16 -4.02
CA GLY A 37 -5.49 -0.39 -2.96
C GLY A 37 -5.25 1.07 -3.35
N ARG A 38 -4.99 1.87 -2.32
CA ARG A 38 -4.84 3.31 -2.42
C ARG A 38 -3.50 3.64 -3.08
N PRO A 39 -3.47 4.59 -4.03
CA PRO A 39 -2.22 5.03 -4.62
C PRO A 39 -1.37 5.79 -3.59
N PHE A 40 -0.06 5.65 -3.69
CA PHE A 40 0.91 6.38 -2.89
C PHE A 40 2.15 6.76 -3.72
N SER A 41 3.01 7.61 -3.16
CA SER A 41 4.26 8.04 -3.78
C SER A 41 5.41 7.85 -2.81
N TYR A 42 6.59 7.48 -3.31
CA TYR A 42 7.82 7.58 -2.52
C TYR A 42 8.32 9.02 -2.55
N THR A 43 8.49 9.61 -1.37
CA THR A 43 8.96 10.99 -1.20
C THR A 43 10.19 10.99 -0.32
N ILE A 44 11.04 11.98 -0.50
CA ILE A 44 12.11 12.26 0.46
C ILE A 44 11.48 12.98 1.67
N GLY A 45 12.01 12.71 2.86
CA GLY A 45 11.52 13.21 4.15
C GLY A 45 12.65 13.86 4.96
N GLY A 46 12.31 14.69 5.95
CA GLY A 46 13.27 15.30 6.88
C GLY A 46 13.70 16.71 6.48
N GLY A 47 14.78 17.24 7.10
CA GLY A 47 15.27 18.60 6.88
C GLY A 47 15.64 18.92 5.42
N ALA A 48 15.90 17.90 4.60
CA ALA A 48 16.11 18.06 3.15
C ALA A 48 14.84 18.50 2.39
N ASN A 49 13.64 18.31 2.94
CA ASN A 49 12.40 18.77 2.30
C ASN A 49 12.23 20.28 2.28
N GLU A 50 12.92 21.00 3.16
CA GLU A 50 12.86 22.46 3.21
C GLU A 50 13.65 23.09 2.05
N ASP A 51 14.70 22.40 1.59
CA ASP A 51 15.56 22.85 0.48
C ASP A 51 15.15 22.26 -0.88
N MET A 52 14.35 21.19 -0.89
CA MET A 52 13.94 20.50 -2.12
C MET A 52 12.55 20.95 -2.59
N VAL A 53 12.51 21.67 -3.71
CA VAL A 53 11.25 22.03 -4.38
C VAL A 53 10.66 20.77 -5.03
N GLY A 54 9.51 20.32 -4.55
CA GLY A 54 8.77 19.23 -5.17
C GLY A 54 7.95 19.67 -6.38
N ASP A 55 7.56 18.70 -7.20
CA ASP A 55 6.71 18.95 -8.37
C ASP A 55 5.36 19.54 -7.94
N GLN A 56 5.02 20.71 -8.50
CA GLN A 56 3.78 21.45 -8.27
C GLN A 56 3.51 21.84 -6.81
N GLY A 57 4.56 22.08 -6.01
CA GLY A 57 4.43 22.49 -4.60
C GLY A 57 4.02 21.36 -3.64
N GLY A 58 4.00 20.11 -4.13
CA GLY A 58 3.90 18.93 -3.27
C GLY A 58 5.25 18.52 -2.69
N ALA A 59 5.26 17.48 -1.86
CA ALA A 59 6.51 16.89 -1.37
C ALA A 59 7.41 16.43 -2.53
N PRO A 60 8.74 16.57 -2.40
CA PRO A 60 9.69 16.12 -3.41
C PRO A 60 9.65 14.60 -3.58
N LEU A 61 9.57 14.16 -4.83
CA LEU A 61 9.56 12.75 -5.18
C LEU A 61 10.95 12.15 -4.99
N PHE A 62 11.00 10.89 -4.59
CA PHE A 62 12.27 10.17 -4.45
C PHE A 62 12.93 9.97 -5.81
N TYR A 63 14.19 10.37 -5.94
CA TYR A 63 15.04 9.99 -7.06
C TYR A 63 15.64 8.62 -6.80
N VAL A 64 15.42 7.66 -7.70
CA VAL A 64 16.02 6.33 -7.55
C VAL A 64 17.42 6.36 -8.15
N PRO A 65 18.49 6.21 -7.35
CA PRO A 65 19.85 6.20 -7.87
C PRO A 65 20.07 5.02 -8.82
N GLU A 66 20.75 5.26 -9.94
CA GLU A 66 21.20 4.19 -10.85
C GLU A 66 22.15 3.22 -10.13
N ASP A 67 23.06 3.76 -9.31
CA ASP A 67 23.90 3.00 -8.40
C ASP A 67 23.97 3.60 -6.99
N VAL A 68 23.57 2.80 -6.01
CA VAL A 68 23.63 3.11 -4.57
C VAL A 68 25.08 3.14 -4.05
N SER A 69 26.03 2.51 -4.78
CA SER A 69 27.46 2.46 -4.43
C SER A 69 28.17 3.81 -4.50
N ASN A 70 27.51 4.88 -4.94
CA ASN A 70 28.06 6.24 -4.98
C ASN A 70 27.45 7.20 -3.94
N LEU A 71 26.40 6.78 -3.23
CA LEU A 71 25.76 7.60 -2.20
C LEU A 71 26.54 7.66 -0.87
N ALA A 72 26.83 8.86 -0.39
CA ALA A 72 27.39 9.07 0.94
C ALA A 72 26.28 9.03 2.01
N PHE A 73 26.54 8.34 3.12
CA PHE A 73 25.65 8.28 4.28
C PHE A 73 26.43 8.63 5.54
N ASP A 74 25.81 9.38 6.42
CA ASP A 74 26.26 9.48 7.81
C ASP A 74 25.78 8.25 8.59
N PRO A 75 26.54 7.76 9.58
CA PRO A 75 26.08 6.67 10.44
C PRO A 75 24.80 7.08 11.18
N ILE A 76 23.82 6.18 11.26
CA ILE A 76 22.64 6.38 12.10
C ILE A 76 23.03 6.00 13.52
N THR A 77 22.89 6.94 14.46
CA THR A 77 23.18 6.72 15.88
C THR A 77 21.92 6.83 16.74
N ASP A 78 21.96 6.23 17.93
CA ASP A 78 20.99 6.53 18.97
C ASP A 78 21.28 7.88 19.65
N GLN A 79 20.49 8.23 20.67
CA GLN A 79 20.66 9.47 21.45
C GLN A 79 21.96 9.49 22.27
N ASP A 80 22.54 8.32 22.55
CA ASP A 80 23.78 8.14 23.32
C ASP A 80 25.02 8.10 22.42
N GLY A 81 24.84 8.20 21.09
CA GLY A 81 25.91 8.20 20.10
C GLY A 81 26.39 6.82 19.67
N ASN A 82 25.71 5.75 20.08
CA ASN A 82 26.03 4.40 19.60
C ASN A 82 25.56 4.24 18.15
N VAL A 83 26.42 3.69 17.29
CA VAL A 83 26.08 3.43 15.88
C VAL A 83 25.05 2.30 15.80
N LEU A 84 23.86 2.63 15.32
CA LEU A 84 22.77 1.69 15.04
C LEU A 84 22.85 1.12 13.62
N ARG A 85 23.31 1.93 12.66
CA ARG A 85 23.57 1.50 11.28
C ARG A 85 24.76 2.21 10.67
N THR A 86 25.69 1.44 10.14
CA THR A 86 26.84 1.98 9.41
C THR A 86 26.41 2.49 8.02
N PRO A 87 27.21 3.37 7.38
CA PRO A 87 26.98 3.77 6.00
C PRO A 87 26.88 2.59 5.02
N GLU A 88 27.70 1.56 5.19
CA GLU A 88 27.67 0.35 4.36
C GLU A 88 26.38 -0.44 4.52
N GLU A 89 25.89 -0.58 5.76
CA GLU A 89 24.61 -1.25 6.04
C GLU A 89 23.45 -0.48 5.42
N GLN A 90 23.42 0.85 5.57
CA GLN A 90 22.39 1.70 4.95
C GLN A 90 22.37 1.56 3.42
N ARG A 91 23.55 1.46 2.78
CA ARG A 91 23.65 1.21 1.33
C ARG A 91 23.10 -0.15 0.94
N ALA A 92 23.43 -1.20 1.70
CA ALA A 92 22.92 -2.54 1.45
C ALA A 92 21.38 -2.59 1.61
N ASP A 93 20.86 -1.93 2.64
CA ASP A 93 19.43 -1.83 2.92
C ASP A 93 18.70 -1.08 1.81
N LEU A 94 19.20 0.10 1.39
CA LEU A 94 18.60 0.86 0.30
C LEU A 94 18.65 0.09 -1.03
N ARG A 95 19.77 -0.57 -1.34
CA ARG A 95 19.89 -1.40 -2.54
C ARG A 95 18.87 -2.54 -2.52
N ARG A 96 18.70 -3.20 -1.36
CA ARG A 96 17.71 -4.26 -1.18
C ARG A 96 16.28 -3.73 -1.32
N PHE A 97 16.00 -2.56 -0.76
CA PHE A 97 14.68 -1.92 -0.86
C PHE A 97 14.31 -1.62 -2.31
N ILE A 98 15.20 -0.95 -3.06
CA ILE A 98 14.97 -0.64 -4.48
C ILE A 98 14.79 -1.92 -5.31
N ASN A 99 15.59 -2.96 -5.07
CA ASN A 99 15.51 -4.21 -5.84
C ASN A 99 14.24 -5.03 -5.58
N ASN A 100 13.69 -4.95 -4.38
CA ASN A 100 12.50 -5.73 -4.00
C ASN A 100 11.18 -5.01 -4.33
N THR A 101 11.25 -3.78 -4.83
CA THR A 101 10.10 -2.97 -5.18
C THR A 101 10.13 -2.70 -6.67
N GLU A 102 9.26 -3.36 -7.42
CA GLU A 102 9.18 -3.29 -8.90
C GLU A 102 9.14 -1.84 -9.39
N SER A 103 8.26 -1.02 -8.82
CA SER A 103 8.12 0.40 -9.17
C SER A 103 9.40 1.22 -8.98
N LEU A 104 10.21 0.90 -7.97
CA LEU A 104 11.50 1.56 -7.71
C LEU A 104 12.58 1.01 -8.64
N SER A 105 12.63 -0.30 -8.86
CA SER A 105 13.58 -0.93 -9.77
C SER A 105 13.43 -0.39 -11.19
N ASP A 106 12.20 -0.20 -11.66
CA ASP A 106 11.90 0.34 -12.99
C ASP A 106 12.25 1.83 -13.12
N SER A 107 12.25 2.57 -12.00
CA SER A 107 12.54 4.01 -11.96
C SER A 107 14.03 4.32 -11.76
N ARG A 108 14.93 3.32 -11.83
CA ARG A 108 16.38 3.53 -11.63
C ARG A 108 16.94 4.58 -12.59
N GLY A 109 17.62 5.58 -12.04
CA GLY A 109 18.18 6.71 -12.79
C GLY A 109 17.17 7.83 -13.04
N ASP A 110 15.96 7.74 -12.49
CA ASP A 110 14.91 8.75 -12.63
C ASP A 110 14.14 8.97 -11.32
N TYR A 111 13.28 9.98 -11.30
CA TYR A 111 12.32 10.21 -10.22
C TYR A 111 11.17 9.22 -10.29
N VAL A 112 10.72 8.76 -9.12
CA VAL A 112 9.49 7.98 -9.04
C VAL A 112 8.30 8.79 -9.55
N THR A 113 7.32 8.10 -10.13
CA THR A 113 6.08 8.74 -10.57
C THR A 113 5.16 9.02 -9.38
N ARG A 114 4.58 10.24 -9.34
CA ARG A 114 3.56 10.59 -8.35
C ARG A 114 2.35 9.68 -8.49
N ASN A 115 1.94 9.07 -7.38
CA ASN A 115 0.85 8.10 -7.29
C ASN A 115 1.05 6.88 -8.21
N GLY A 116 2.31 6.53 -8.50
CA GLY A 116 2.65 5.44 -9.40
C GLY A 116 2.59 4.06 -8.77
N ASP A 117 2.53 3.96 -7.43
CA ASP A 117 2.45 2.68 -6.71
C ASP A 117 1.17 2.63 -5.85
N ARG A 118 0.77 1.43 -5.42
CA ARG A 118 -0.51 1.19 -4.71
C ARG A 118 -0.35 0.22 -3.56
N THR A 119 -1.15 0.44 -2.52
CA THR A 119 -1.30 -0.58 -1.46
C THR A 119 -1.90 -1.87 -2.05
N PRO A 120 -1.77 -3.01 -1.35
CA PRO A 120 -2.41 -4.25 -1.78
C PRO A 120 -3.92 -4.11 -1.95
N PHE A 121 -4.51 -5.01 -2.74
CA PHE A 121 -5.97 -5.11 -2.86
C PHE A 121 -6.60 -5.42 -1.50
N GLU A 122 -7.62 -4.65 -1.13
CA GLU A 122 -8.32 -4.79 0.14
C GLU A 122 -9.68 -5.45 -0.09
N GLY A 123 -10.05 -6.41 0.78
CA GLY A 123 -11.31 -7.14 0.67
C GLY A 123 -11.97 -7.36 2.03
N VAL A 124 -13.29 -7.19 2.07
CA VAL A 124 -14.14 -7.46 3.25
C VAL A 124 -15.15 -8.54 2.88
N VAL A 125 -15.31 -9.52 3.76
CA VAL A 125 -16.31 -10.59 3.66
C VAL A 125 -17.26 -10.46 4.84
N ASP A 126 -18.54 -10.30 4.56
CA ASP A 126 -19.61 -10.24 5.55
C ASP A 126 -20.47 -11.50 5.44
N LEU A 127 -20.57 -12.25 6.54
CA LEU A 127 -21.42 -13.43 6.66
C LEU A 127 -22.58 -13.12 7.60
N GLN A 128 -23.80 -13.36 7.14
CA GLN A 128 -25.01 -13.23 7.92
C GLN A 128 -25.77 -14.56 7.94
N PHE A 129 -26.17 -14.99 9.12
CA PHE A 129 -27.04 -16.14 9.32
C PHE A 129 -28.22 -15.73 10.19
N SER A 130 -29.43 -16.07 9.79
CA SER A 130 -30.65 -15.86 10.58
C SER A 130 -31.55 -17.09 10.52
N VAL A 131 -32.36 -17.26 11.56
CA VAL A 131 -33.43 -18.26 11.60
C VAL A 131 -34.72 -17.52 11.89
N ASP A 132 -35.68 -17.65 10.98
CA ASP A 132 -37.01 -17.09 11.09
C ASP A 132 -37.93 -18.15 11.73
N PHE A 133 -38.66 -17.75 12.77
CA PHE A 133 -39.71 -18.55 13.39
C PHE A 133 -41.04 -17.83 13.21
N SER A 134 -41.95 -18.41 12.44
CA SER A 134 -43.31 -17.90 12.25
C SER A 134 -44.24 -18.68 13.17
N GLY A 135 -44.59 -18.13 14.34
CA GLY A 135 -45.63 -18.66 15.22
C GLY A 135 -46.88 -17.77 15.18
N GLU A 136 -48.04 -18.39 15.14
CA GLU A 136 -49.33 -17.77 15.50
C GLU A 136 -49.46 -17.68 17.03
#